data_AF-D8EZ72-F1
#
_entry.id   AF-D8EZ72-F1
#
_cell.length_a   1.000
_cell.length_b   1.000
_cell.length_c   1.000
_cell.angle_alpha   90.00
_cell.angle_beta   90.00
_cell.angle_gamma   90.00
#
_symmetry.space_group_name_H-M   'P 1'
#
loop_
_entity.id
_entity.type
_entity.pdbx_description
1 polymer ?
#
loop_
_entity_poly.entity_id
_entity_poly.type
_entity_poly.pdbx_seq_one_letter_code
_entity_poly.pdbx_strand_id
1 'polypeptide(L)'
;MGEKVRYPEPGDDLDDLFLFESKRKVQKDRTVSLNGMAYEIDASLVGETVTLRYNPSEQGKEIKVCHNGRFVQKAKLVDTYANCFVKRDRPSKTIEALDPEKAVDHKRESRPKQPVNFSRISEAEKGDGYV
;
A
#
# COMPACT_ATOMS: atom_id res chain seq x y z
N MET A 1 39.60 17.37 30.28
CA MET A 1 39.31 17.81 28.90
C MET A 1 37.81 17.98 28.80
N GLY A 2 37.32 19.19 28.56
CA GLY A 2 35.89 19.45 28.44
C GLY A 2 35.36 18.96 27.10
N GLU A 3 34.28 18.18 27.13
CA GLU A 3 33.58 17.74 25.93
C GLU A 3 33.01 18.96 25.21
N LYS A 4 33.39 19.16 23.93
CA LYS A 4 32.97 20.31 23.14
C LYS A 4 31.50 20.13 22.76
N VAL A 5 30.61 20.85 23.44
CA VAL A 5 29.17 20.88 23.13
C VAL A 5 28.98 21.35 21.68
N ARG A 6 28.29 20.54 20.87
CA ARG A 6 27.85 20.95 19.53
C ARG A 6 26.47 21.57 19.65
N TYR A 7 26.39 22.85 19.30
CA TYR A 7 25.12 23.55 19.18
C TYR A 7 24.51 23.28 17.79
N PRO A 8 23.18 23.15 17.68
CA PRO A 8 22.49 23.12 16.39
C PRO A 8 22.68 24.44 15.65
N GLU A 9 22.60 24.43 14.32
CA GLU A 9 22.71 25.69 13.58
C GLU A 9 21.45 26.55 13.79
N PRO A 10 21.59 27.87 13.95
CA PRO A 10 20.45 28.76 14.11
C PRO A 10 19.60 28.75 12.84
N GLY A 11 18.47 28.03 12.88
CA GLY A 11 17.56 27.84 11.75
C GLY A 11 17.14 26.39 11.55
N ASP A 12 17.81 25.43 12.18
CA ASP A 12 17.38 24.03 12.18
C ASP A 12 16.08 23.86 12.98
N ASP A 13 15.14 23.14 12.41
CA ASP A 13 13.93 22.70 13.10
C ASP A 13 14.32 21.62 14.12
N LEU A 14 14.34 21.98 15.41
CA LEU A 14 14.76 21.07 16.47
C LEU A 14 13.83 19.85 16.57
N ASP A 15 12.56 20.00 16.21
CA ASP A 15 11.59 18.90 16.27
C ASP A 15 12.00 17.76 15.31
N ASP A 16 12.65 18.09 14.19
CA ASP A 16 13.12 17.09 13.24
C ASP A 16 14.17 16.15 13.83
N LEU A 17 15.03 16.66 14.72
CA LEU A 17 16.10 15.87 15.32
C LEU A 17 15.57 14.72 16.19
N PHE A 18 14.35 14.86 16.72
CA PHE A 18 13.74 13.89 17.64
C PHE A 18 12.69 12.99 16.98
N LEU A 19 12.50 13.08 15.67
CA LEU A 19 11.58 12.20 14.96
C LEU A 19 12.06 10.75 14.98
N PHE A 20 11.13 9.84 15.23
CA PHE A 20 11.37 8.40 15.18
C PHE A 20 11.48 7.94 13.74
N GLU A 21 12.35 6.96 13.50
CA GLU A 21 12.57 6.39 12.18
C GLU A 21 12.02 4.97 12.07
N SER A 22 11.45 4.64 10.92
CA SER A 22 11.04 3.27 10.60
C SER A 22 11.21 2.99 9.12
N LYS A 23 11.88 1.89 8.77
CA LYS A 23 12.05 1.46 7.39
C LYS A 23 10.87 0.60 6.95
N ARG A 24 10.22 0.98 5.86
CA ARG A 24 9.06 0.27 5.31
C ARG A 24 9.15 0.22 3.79
N LYS A 25 8.66 -0.87 3.21
CA LYS A 25 8.56 -1.02 1.76
C LYS A 25 7.26 -0.37 1.27
N VAL A 26 7.34 0.41 0.21
CA VAL A 26 6.16 0.99 -0.44
C VAL A 26 5.42 -0.10 -1.21
N GLN A 27 4.13 -0.21 -0.96
CA GLN A 27 3.24 -1.19 -1.57
C GLN A 27 2.87 -0.81 -3.01
N LYS A 28 2.37 -1.78 -3.79
CA LYS A 28 2.00 -1.59 -5.20
C LYS A 28 0.86 -0.60 -5.40
N ASP A 29 0.02 -0.41 -4.39
CA ASP A 29 -1.09 0.54 -4.37
C ASP A 29 -0.64 1.97 -3.99
N ARG A 30 0.68 2.22 -3.93
CA ARG A 30 1.30 3.50 -3.55
C ARG A 30 1.05 3.89 -2.10
N THR A 31 0.91 2.89 -1.22
CA THR A 31 0.76 3.11 0.21
C THR A 31 1.94 2.56 1.02
N VAL A 32 2.08 3.05 2.24
CA VAL A 32 2.97 2.46 3.24
C VAL A 32 2.24 2.35 4.59
N SER A 33 2.47 1.24 5.29
CA SER A 33 1.83 1.00 6.59
C SER A 33 2.78 1.34 7.74
N LEU A 34 2.30 2.15 8.67
CA LEU A 34 3.01 2.54 9.89
C LEU A 34 2.02 2.51 11.06
N ASN A 35 2.32 1.72 12.09
CA ASN A 35 1.49 1.58 13.30
C ASN A 35 0.00 1.29 13.01
N GLY A 36 -0.28 0.46 12.00
CA GLY A 36 -1.64 0.12 11.58
C GLY A 36 -2.34 1.16 10.71
N MET A 37 -1.73 2.31 10.43
CA MET A 37 -2.24 3.36 9.55
C MET A 37 -1.58 3.29 8.17
N ALA A 38 -2.36 3.55 7.12
CA ALA A 38 -1.86 3.60 5.74
C ALA A 38 -1.63 5.06 5.33
N TYR A 39 -0.47 5.33 4.73
CA TYR A 39 -0.08 6.64 4.24
C TYR A 39 0.15 6.62 2.73
N GLU A 40 -0.23 7.70 2.05
CA GLU A 40 -0.07 7.88 0.61
C GLU A 40 1.36 8.29 0.25
N ILE A 41 1.92 7.62 -0.76
CA ILE A 41 3.30 7.79 -1.22
C ILE A 41 3.35 8.03 -2.74
N ASP A 42 4.38 8.73 -3.24
CA ASP A 42 4.62 8.86 -4.68
C ASP A 42 4.75 7.49 -5.36
N ALA A 43 4.15 7.36 -6.54
CA ALA A 43 4.20 6.15 -7.35
C ALA A 43 5.64 5.75 -7.74
N SER A 44 6.53 6.73 -7.85
CA SER A 44 7.94 6.57 -8.21
C SER A 44 8.74 5.80 -7.15
N LEU A 45 8.22 5.70 -5.91
CA LEU A 45 8.85 4.96 -4.81
C LEU A 45 8.27 3.55 -4.63
N VAL A 46 7.33 3.12 -5.49
CA VAL A 46 6.69 1.80 -5.38
C VAL A 46 7.73 0.68 -5.49
N GLY A 47 7.73 -0.23 -4.51
CA GLY A 47 8.70 -1.32 -4.45
C GLY A 47 10.00 -0.96 -3.73
N GLU A 48 10.28 0.32 -3.52
CA GLU A 48 11.45 0.78 -2.78
C GLU A 48 11.25 0.71 -1.26
N THR A 49 12.36 0.65 -0.52
CA THR A 49 12.34 0.75 0.94
C THR A 49 12.66 2.17 1.36
N VAL A 50 11.69 2.83 1.97
CA VAL A 50 11.79 4.22 2.44
C VAL A 50 11.95 4.28 3.95
N THR A 51 12.55 5.36 4.44
CA THR A 51 12.63 5.68 5.87
C THR A 51 11.54 6.68 6.20
N LEU A 52 10.62 6.28 7.07
CA LEU A 52 9.54 7.11 7.57
C LEU A 52 10.02 7.79 8.86
N ARG A 53 9.95 9.13 8.90
CA ARG A 53 10.25 9.94 10.07
C ARG A 53 8.96 10.53 10.63
N TYR A 54 8.64 10.24 11.89
CA TYR A 54 7.37 10.59 12.50
C TYR A 54 7.49 10.86 14.00
N ASN A 55 6.57 11.66 14.54
CA ASN A 55 6.43 11.86 15.98
C ASN A 55 5.41 10.86 16.55
N PRO A 56 5.80 9.96 17.48
CA PRO A 56 4.87 8.99 18.07
C PRO A 56 3.74 9.64 18.88
N SER A 57 3.88 10.87 19.34
CA SER A 57 2.82 11.62 20.02
C SER A 57 1.77 12.20 19.05
N GLU A 58 2.07 12.23 17.75
CA GLU A 58 1.23 12.81 16.71
C GLU A 58 0.84 11.78 15.63
N GLN A 59 0.45 10.59 16.08
CA GLN A 59 -0.07 9.57 15.18
C GLN A 59 -1.30 10.07 14.43
N GLY A 60 -1.43 9.70 13.16
CA GLY A 60 -2.52 10.18 12.33
C GLY A 60 -2.26 11.54 11.66
N LYS A 61 -1.09 12.16 11.89
CA LYS A 61 -0.65 13.35 11.15
C LYS A 61 0.30 12.98 10.01
N GLU A 62 0.62 13.98 9.20
CA GLU A 62 1.54 13.84 8.08
C GLU A 62 2.94 13.40 8.55
N ILE A 63 3.54 12.43 7.85
CA ILE A 63 4.87 11.90 8.18
C ILE A 63 5.88 12.26 7.10
N LYS A 64 7.16 12.39 7.46
CA LYS A 64 8.22 12.68 6.48
C LYS A 64 8.75 11.38 5.88
N VAL A 65 8.91 11.35 4.56
CA VAL A 65 9.40 10.19 3.81
C VAL A 65 10.76 10.53 3.25
N CYS A 66 11.76 9.73 3.64
CA CYS A 66 13.12 9.84 3.16
C CYS A 66 13.50 8.61 2.34
N HIS A 67 14.17 8.81 1.21
CA HIS A 67 14.73 7.77 0.37
C HIS A 67 16.22 8.05 0.14
N ASN A 68 17.07 7.02 0.31
CA ASN A 68 18.54 7.16 0.20
C ASN A 68 19.11 8.33 1.06
N GLY A 69 18.59 8.52 2.27
CA GLY A 69 19.01 9.57 3.18
C GLY A 69 18.54 10.99 2.81
N ARG A 70 17.75 11.14 1.74
CA ARG A 70 17.19 12.43 1.31
C ARG A 70 15.70 12.48 1.59
N PHE A 71 15.22 13.61 2.09
CA PHE A 71 13.79 13.88 2.16
C PHE A 71 13.19 13.94 0.74
N VAL A 72 12.08 13.24 0.54
CA VAL A 72 11.39 13.20 -0.75
C VAL A 72 10.05 13.91 -0.67
N GLN A 73 9.22 13.53 0.31
CA GLN A 73 7.87 14.06 0.44
C GLN A 73 7.35 13.97 1.87
N LYS A 74 6.25 14.69 2.13
CA LYS A 74 5.41 14.44 3.30
C LYS A 74 4.23 13.57 2.90
N ALA A 75 3.91 12.55 3.68
CA ALA A 75 2.88 11.56 3.39
C ALA A 75 1.67 11.72 4.32
N LYS A 76 0.49 11.77 3.72
CA LYS A 76 -0.80 11.92 4.42
C LYS A 76 -1.46 10.57 4.63
N LEU A 77 -2.41 10.48 5.56
CA LEU A 77 -3.21 9.26 5.68
C LEU A 77 -4.04 9.05 4.42
N VAL A 78 -4.16 7.77 4.05
CA VAL A 78 -5.08 7.33 3.00
C VAL A 78 -6.51 7.56 3.46
N ASP A 79 -7.30 8.23 2.63
CA ASP A 79 -8.76 8.29 2.80
C ASP A 79 -9.40 7.00 2.26
N THR A 80 -9.81 6.12 3.17
CA THR A 80 -10.45 4.84 2.83
C THR A 80 -11.84 5.01 2.23
N TYR A 81 -12.49 6.15 2.42
CA TYR A 81 -13.86 6.43 1.96
C TYR A 81 -13.92 7.24 0.66
N ALA A 82 -12.79 7.76 0.16
CA ALA A 82 -12.73 8.57 -1.06
C ALA A 82 -13.46 7.93 -2.25
N ASN A 83 -13.43 6.60 -2.36
CA ASN A 83 -14.04 5.85 -3.46
C ASN A 83 -15.52 5.50 -3.26
N CYS A 84 -16.11 5.73 -2.08
CA CYS A 84 -17.45 5.24 -1.74
C CYS A 84 -18.57 5.92 -2.53
N PHE A 85 -18.36 7.17 -2.98
CA PHE A 85 -19.39 7.96 -3.63
C PHE A 85 -19.41 7.85 -5.16
N VAL A 86 -18.46 7.11 -5.74
CA VAL A 86 -18.38 6.91 -7.19
C VAL A 86 -19.50 5.98 -7.64
N LYS A 87 -20.54 6.55 -8.26
CA LYS A 87 -21.61 5.78 -8.90
C LYS A 87 -21.02 4.98 -10.06
N ARG A 88 -21.02 3.65 -9.92
CA ARG A 88 -20.63 2.75 -11.02
C ARG A 88 -21.79 2.72 -12.01
N ASP A 89 -21.53 3.13 -13.25
CA ASP A 89 -22.43 2.84 -14.36
C ASP A 89 -22.45 1.31 -14.50
N ARG A 90 -23.51 0.70 -13.96
CA ARG A 90 -23.81 -0.69 -14.25
C ARG A 90 -24.62 -0.63 -15.52
N PRO A 91 -24.10 -1.02 -16.69
CA PRO A 91 -24.99 -1.31 -17.81
C PRO A 91 -25.92 -2.39 -17.27
N SER A 92 -27.20 -2.02 -17.12
CA SER A 92 -28.24 -2.94 -16.70
C SER A 92 -28.14 -4.12 -17.64
N LYS A 93 -27.74 -5.26 -17.12
CA LYS A 93 -27.74 -6.53 -17.85
C LYS A 93 -29.21 -6.95 -17.93
N THR A 94 -30.01 -6.21 -18.68
CA THR A 94 -31.24 -6.73 -19.26
C THR A 94 -30.76 -7.84 -20.18
N ILE A 95 -30.94 -9.08 -19.76
CA ILE A 95 -30.81 -10.22 -20.66
C ILE A 95 -32.00 -10.07 -21.60
N GLU A 96 -31.81 -9.35 -22.70
CA GLU A 96 -32.72 -9.47 -23.83
C GLU A 96 -32.55 -10.88 -24.39
N ALA A 97 -33.65 -11.62 -24.49
CA ALA A 97 -33.66 -12.90 -25.17
C ALA A 97 -33.23 -12.65 -26.62
N LEU A 98 -32.07 -13.17 -27.00
CA LEU A 98 -31.56 -13.06 -28.37
C LEU A 98 -32.48 -13.86 -29.30
N ASP A 99 -33.08 -13.18 -30.28
CA ASP A 99 -33.61 -13.85 -31.46
C ASP A 99 -32.47 -14.63 -32.15
N PRO A 100 -32.66 -15.93 -32.46
CA PRO A 100 -31.57 -16.84 -32.82
C PRO A 100 -30.91 -16.60 -34.20
N GLU A 101 -31.28 -15.59 -34.98
CA GLU A 101 -30.88 -15.51 -36.41
C GLU A 101 -29.68 -14.60 -36.76
N LYS A 102 -28.97 -14.01 -35.79
CA LYS A 102 -27.71 -13.29 -36.09
C LYS A 102 -26.57 -13.65 -35.14
N ALA A 103 -26.10 -14.89 -35.24
CA ALA A 103 -24.77 -15.25 -34.77
C ALA A 103 -23.73 -14.84 -35.84
N VAL A 104 -23.00 -13.75 -35.59
CA VAL A 104 -21.76 -13.46 -36.33
C VAL A 104 -20.57 -13.58 -35.39
N ASP A 105 -19.59 -14.30 -35.89
CA ASP A 105 -18.47 -14.94 -35.22
C ASP A 105 -17.43 -13.94 -34.68
N HIS A 106 -17.27 -13.89 -33.36
CA HIS A 106 -16.09 -13.31 -32.72
C HIS A 106 -15.54 -14.31 -31.70
N LYS A 107 -14.46 -14.98 -32.10
CA LYS A 107 -13.63 -15.90 -31.32
C LYS A 107 -13.23 -15.26 -30.00
N ARG A 108 -13.95 -15.57 -28.91
CA ARG A 108 -13.60 -15.16 -27.54
C ARG A 108 -12.76 -16.27 -26.90
N GLU A 109 -11.53 -15.93 -26.55
CA GLU A 109 -10.63 -16.73 -25.70
C GLU A 109 -11.41 -17.28 -24.49
N SER A 110 -11.30 -18.59 -24.26
CA SER A 110 -12.11 -19.32 -23.29
C SER A 110 -11.71 -18.96 -21.85
N ARG A 111 -12.66 -18.42 -21.08
CA ARG A 111 -12.51 -18.32 -19.62
C ARG A 111 -12.51 -19.72 -19.01
N PRO A 112 -11.63 -20.02 -18.05
CA PRO A 112 -11.61 -21.34 -17.41
C PRO A 112 -12.94 -21.57 -16.67
N LYS A 113 -13.63 -22.65 -17.02
CA LYS A 113 -14.96 -23.02 -16.50
C LYS A 113 -14.85 -23.91 -15.25
N GLN A 114 -14.10 -23.55 -14.21
CA GLN A 114 -14.15 -24.32 -12.96
C GLN A 114 -14.07 -23.43 -11.71
N PRO A 115 -15.00 -23.56 -10.75
CA PRO A 115 -14.86 -22.96 -9.44
C PRO A 115 -13.69 -23.62 -8.70
N VAL A 116 -12.83 -22.82 -8.08
CA VAL A 116 -11.71 -23.30 -7.27
C VAL A 116 -12.24 -24.05 -6.05
N ASN A 117 -11.75 -25.27 -5.85
CA ASN A 117 -12.13 -26.13 -4.72
C ASN A 117 -11.05 -26.04 -3.62
N PHE A 118 -11.42 -25.54 -2.44
CA PHE A 118 -10.51 -25.32 -1.30
C PHE A 118 -10.31 -26.55 -0.40
N SER A 119 -10.93 -27.70 -0.72
CA SER A 119 -10.86 -28.91 0.12
C SER A 119 -9.49 -29.63 0.15
N ARG A 120 -8.41 -29.01 -0.32
CA ARG A 120 -7.03 -29.54 -0.24
C ARG A 120 -6.09 -28.76 0.69
N ILE A 121 -6.57 -27.71 1.36
CA ILE A 121 -5.71 -26.90 2.25
C ILE A 121 -5.66 -27.48 3.67
N SER A 122 -6.48 -28.48 3.99
CA SER A 122 -6.57 -29.08 5.32
C SER A 122 -6.14 -30.56 5.33
N GLU A 123 -4.94 -30.89 4.85
CA GLU A 123 -4.26 -32.15 5.25
C GLU A 123 -2.79 -32.16 4.76
N ALA A 124 -1.90 -31.59 5.58
CA ALA A 124 -0.47 -31.92 5.59
C ALA A 124 0.18 -31.42 6.90
N GLU A 125 -0.40 -31.78 8.05
CA GLU A 125 0.40 -31.99 9.25
C GLU A 125 0.71 -33.49 9.34
N LYS A 126 1.83 -33.92 8.76
CA LYS A 126 2.57 -35.08 9.25
C LYS A 126 4.02 -34.98 8.79
N GLY A 127 4.90 -34.89 9.79
CA GLY A 127 6.26 -34.39 9.63
C GLY A 127 7.25 -35.35 9.00
N ASP A 128 8.46 -34.83 8.87
CA ASP A 128 9.67 -35.62 8.74
C ASP A 128 10.76 -34.94 9.59
N GLY A 129 11.31 -35.73 10.51
CA GLY A 129 12.51 -35.39 11.25
C GLY A 129 13.73 -35.35 10.34
N TYR A 130 14.67 -34.48 10.68
CA TYR A 130 16.03 -34.54 10.17
C TYR A 130 16.96 -34.77 11.35
N VAL A 131 17.79 -35.80 11.21
CA VAL A 131 18.88 -36.27 12.07
C VAL A 131 19.87 -35.17 12.46
#